data_AF-A0A7V6B606-F1
#
_entry.id   AF-A0A7V6B606-F1
#
_cell.length_a   1.000
_cell.length_b   1.000
_cell.length_c   1.000
_cell.angle_alpha   90.00
_cell.angle_beta   90.00
_cell.angle_gamma   90.00
#
_symmetry.space_group_name_H-M   'P 1'
#
loop_
_entity.id
_entity.type
_entity.pdbx_description
1 polymer ?
#
loop_
_entity_poly.entity_id
_entity_poly.type
_entity_poly.pdbx_seq_one_letter_code
_entity_poly.pdbx_strand_id
1 'polypeptide(L)'
;MSRNPIILYPSNWLYNAGVVGLIRVLDGLGAGIDLRPDGSVALTIPITLDDGHIFKKWYQLSPKSKKGGSLVYGWKDAYYANQTEGSVRRRISSLLQGDAAKDGKEFSCVFCGKRVRTKKPVFLNQAYSRHLLGSEKSFSNMYWNFSATDFVCPGCEFIVMCHHLALFRLADGSEVFINAPSFTLMHYLNKFAFEAFGASFTEEAYEKRNILAVSLTEYAQKMEATLGVWTGMNIEIVSRLTKRSEKERDRIEFFSLPPEVVRLLSDRRIASLLSQIGEFVILNCVLDQDLSRLMEIGYRLLRIGLKNGEWGKAERDFVNHTVRLERNRRNPAQTAEKVFKLCALIEEKTKRRHEYEWRSD
;
A
#
# COMPACT_ATOMS: atom_id res chain seq x y z
N MET A 1 8.58 8.94 31.58
CA MET A 1 9.75 8.20 31.05
C MET A 1 9.29 7.24 29.97
N SER A 2 9.97 7.18 28.82
CA SER A 2 9.69 6.27 27.70
C SER A 2 10.72 5.14 27.66
N ARG A 3 10.37 4.00 27.04
CA ARG A 3 11.35 2.95 26.74
C ARG A 3 12.35 3.45 25.68
N ASN A 4 13.47 2.76 25.54
CA ASN A 4 14.39 2.98 24.43
C ASN A 4 13.62 2.83 23.10
N PRO A 5 13.89 3.71 22.11
CA PRO A 5 13.16 3.68 20.85
C PRO A 5 13.45 2.38 20.09
N ILE A 6 12.40 1.76 19.55
CA ILE A 6 12.51 0.61 18.68
C ILE A 6 12.70 1.13 17.24
N ILE A 7 13.87 0.87 16.65
CA ILE A 7 14.17 1.25 15.28
C ILE A 7 13.86 0.08 14.35
N LEU A 8 13.04 0.33 13.33
CA LEU A 8 12.59 -0.65 12.34
C LEU A 8 12.96 -0.16 10.94
N TYR A 9 13.44 -1.08 10.10
CA TYR A 9 13.83 -0.81 8.71
C TYR A 9 12.90 -1.54 7.74
N PRO A 10 12.56 -0.94 6.59
CA PRO A 10 11.78 -1.62 5.55
C PRO A 10 12.46 -2.93 5.12
N SER A 11 11.65 -3.93 4.83
CA SER A 11 12.05 -5.26 4.39
C SER A 11 11.02 -5.77 3.38
N ASN A 12 10.55 -7.02 3.50
CA ASN A 12 9.49 -7.54 2.66
C ASN A 12 8.11 -6.95 2.99
N TRP A 13 7.17 -7.06 2.04
CA TRP A 13 5.84 -6.49 2.13
C TRP A 13 5.05 -6.94 3.37
N LEU A 14 5.20 -8.19 3.80
CA LEU A 14 4.45 -8.75 4.93
C LEU A 14 4.91 -8.11 6.24
N TYR A 15 6.22 -7.96 6.40
CA TYR A 15 6.77 -7.23 7.53
C TYR A 15 6.44 -5.75 7.47
N ASN A 16 6.53 -5.13 6.30
CA ASN A 16 6.23 -3.71 6.14
C ASN A 16 4.76 -3.41 6.49
N ALA A 17 3.83 -4.24 6.01
CA ALA A 17 2.43 -4.20 6.42
C ALA A 17 2.28 -4.41 7.93
N GLY A 18 3.04 -5.35 8.51
CA GLY A 18 3.11 -5.55 9.95
C GLY A 18 3.51 -4.28 10.72
N VAL A 19 4.56 -3.58 10.29
CA VAL A 19 5.01 -2.32 10.90
C VAL A 19 3.97 -1.23 10.76
N VAL A 20 3.37 -1.05 9.58
CA VAL A 20 2.30 -0.06 9.36
C VAL A 20 1.08 -0.36 10.23
N GLY A 21 0.71 -1.64 10.38
CA GLY A 21 -0.35 -2.06 11.28
C GLY A 21 -0.03 -1.80 12.75
N LEU A 22 1.21 -2.05 13.18
CA LEU A 22 1.68 -1.76 14.54
C LEU A 22 1.64 -0.25 14.81
N ILE A 23 2.06 0.58 13.84
CA ILE A 23 1.97 2.04 13.93
C ILE A 23 0.52 2.47 14.21
N ARG A 24 -0.48 1.90 13.51
CA ARG A 24 -1.90 2.21 13.77
C ARG A 24 -2.34 1.87 15.20
N VAL A 25 -1.84 0.77 15.76
CA VAL A 25 -2.12 0.39 17.16
C VAL A 25 -1.50 1.40 18.12
N LEU A 26 -0.23 1.73 17.91
CA LEU A 26 0.56 2.57 18.81
C LEU A 26 0.17 4.05 18.76
N ASP A 27 -0.16 4.56 17.56
CA ASP A 27 -0.66 5.93 17.34
C ASP A 27 -1.93 6.18 18.17
N GLY A 28 -2.87 5.23 18.11
CA GLY A 28 -4.10 5.27 18.90
C GLY A 28 -3.93 5.03 20.41
N LEU A 29 -2.69 4.90 20.90
CA LEU A 29 -2.30 4.83 22.30
C LEU A 29 -1.36 5.98 22.71
N GLY A 30 -1.10 6.95 21.82
CA GLY A 30 -0.24 8.10 22.10
C GLY A 30 1.25 7.78 22.15
N ALA A 31 1.71 6.72 21.47
CA ALA A 31 3.13 6.45 21.33
C ALA A 31 3.78 7.44 20.35
N GLY A 32 5.05 7.77 20.57
CA GLY A 32 5.82 8.60 19.64
C GLY A 32 6.21 7.81 18.39
N ILE A 33 5.86 8.30 17.21
CA ILE A 33 6.21 7.71 15.93
C ILE A 33 7.05 8.72 15.15
N ASP A 34 8.31 8.35 14.87
CA ASP A 34 9.26 9.17 14.12
C ASP A 34 9.59 8.48 12.78
N LEU A 35 9.01 9.00 11.70
CA LEU A 35 9.25 8.54 10.32
C LEU A 35 10.47 9.28 9.77
N ARG A 36 11.57 8.55 9.60
CA ARG A 36 12.87 9.16 9.32
C ARG A 36 13.14 9.32 7.82
N PRO A 37 13.96 10.30 7.42
CA PRO A 37 14.33 10.50 6.01
C PRO A 37 15.05 9.32 5.37
N ASP A 38 15.75 8.50 6.17
CA ASP A 38 16.43 7.27 5.72
C ASP A 38 15.45 6.12 5.42
N GLY A 39 14.15 6.34 5.60
CA GLY A 39 13.09 5.36 5.36
C GLY A 39 12.81 4.43 6.53
N SER A 40 13.58 4.52 7.61
CA SER A 40 13.32 3.80 8.86
C SER A 40 12.21 4.46 9.68
N VAL A 41 11.72 3.74 10.69
CA VAL A 41 10.79 4.29 11.70
C VAL A 41 11.32 4.02 13.10
N ALA A 42 11.27 5.04 13.95
CA ALA A 42 11.54 4.90 15.38
C ALA A 42 10.24 4.99 16.20
N LEU A 43 10.00 3.97 17.02
CA LEU A 43 8.82 3.86 17.86
C LEU A 43 9.21 4.11 19.32
N THR A 44 8.65 5.15 19.92
CA THR A 44 8.85 5.52 21.33
C THR A 44 7.62 5.14 22.13
N ILE A 45 7.68 3.97 22.78
CA ILE A 45 6.56 3.43 23.55
C ILE A 45 6.67 3.91 25.01
N PRO A 46 5.65 4.61 25.55
CA PRO A 46 5.60 4.98 26.97
C PRO A 46 5.74 3.76 27.89
N ILE A 47 6.46 3.92 29.02
CA ILE A 47 6.64 2.83 30.00
C ILE A 47 5.29 2.40 30.60
N THR A 48 4.33 3.31 30.67
CA THR A 48 2.96 3.07 31.14
C THR A 48 2.16 2.13 30.25
N LEU A 49 2.55 1.96 28.97
CA LEU A 49 1.90 0.99 28.09
C LEU A 49 2.50 -0.40 28.33
N ASP A 50 1.67 -1.32 28.79
CA ASP A 50 1.97 -2.74 28.91
C ASP A 50 1.40 -3.56 27.74
N ASP A 51 1.58 -4.88 27.82
CA ASP A 51 1.08 -5.82 26.83
C ASP A 51 -0.46 -5.84 26.75
N GLY A 52 -1.15 -5.58 27.86
CA GLY A 52 -2.60 -5.51 27.95
C GLY A 52 -3.17 -4.30 27.21
N HIS A 53 -2.54 -3.13 27.33
CA HIS A 53 -2.97 -1.93 26.62
C HIS A 53 -2.85 -2.11 25.09
N ILE A 54 -1.70 -2.60 24.64
CA ILE A 54 -1.44 -2.84 23.21
C ILE A 54 -2.35 -3.94 22.68
N PHE A 55 -2.51 -5.04 23.42
CA PHE A 55 -3.41 -6.13 23.05
C PHE A 55 -4.85 -5.64 22.90
N LYS A 56 -5.36 -4.88 23.87
CA LYS A 56 -6.72 -4.35 23.84
C LYS A 56 -6.94 -3.48 22.60
N LYS A 57 -5.99 -2.60 22.28
CA LYS A 57 -6.10 -1.74 21.09
C LYS A 57 -6.02 -2.54 19.79
N TRP A 58 -5.06 -3.46 19.69
CA TRP A 58 -4.93 -4.37 18.54
C TRP A 58 -6.21 -5.19 18.32
N TYR A 59 -6.81 -5.70 19.40
CA TYR A 59 -8.07 -6.43 19.35
C TYR A 59 -9.26 -5.56 18.94
N GLN A 60 -9.32 -4.31 19.41
CA GLN A 60 -10.36 -3.35 19.04
C GLN A 60 -10.32 -2.99 17.55
N LEU A 61 -9.13 -2.79 16.99
CA LEU A 61 -8.94 -2.48 15.58
C LEU A 61 -9.11 -3.69 14.66
N SER A 62 -9.02 -4.90 15.21
CA SER A 62 -9.12 -6.14 14.44
C SER A 62 -10.57 -6.43 14.00
N PRO A 63 -10.76 -7.07 12.82
CA PRO A 63 -12.08 -7.46 12.35
C PRO A 63 -12.83 -8.37 13.33
N LYS A 64 -14.13 -8.12 13.46
CA LYS A 64 -15.05 -8.89 14.30
C LYS A 64 -16.18 -9.48 13.47
N SER A 65 -16.66 -10.64 13.88
CA SER A 65 -17.86 -11.26 13.32
C SER A 65 -19.09 -10.40 13.64
N LYS A 66 -20.22 -10.65 12.93
CA LYS A 66 -21.51 -10.01 13.22
C LYS A 66 -21.98 -10.21 14.67
N LYS A 67 -21.52 -11.28 15.33
CA LYS A 67 -21.82 -11.60 16.74
C LYS A 67 -20.79 -11.03 17.72
N GLY A 68 -19.86 -10.18 17.26
CA GLY A 68 -18.83 -9.53 18.10
C GLY A 68 -17.61 -10.40 18.42
N GLY A 69 -17.61 -11.69 18.08
CA GLY A 69 -16.46 -12.59 18.27
C GLY A 69 -15.29 -12.26 17.34
N SER A 70 -14.07 -12.47 17.83
CA SER A 70 -12.80 -12.28 17.11
C SER A 70 -12.77 -13.06 15.79
N LEU A 71 -12.46 -12.40 14.67
CA LEU A 71 -12.12 -13.12 13.43
C LEU A 71 -10.62 -13.43 13.34
N VAL A 72 -9.82 -12.90 14.26
CA VAL A 72 -8.36 -12.92 14.16
C VAL A 72 -7.70 -14.01 15.00
N TYR A 73 -8.27 -14.48 16.12
CA TYR A 73 -7.67 -15.58 16.90
C TYR A 73 -8.72 -16.42 17.65
N GLY A 74 -8.30 -17.54 18.23
CA GLY A 74 -9.07 -18.33 19.19
C GLY A 74 -9.91 -19.47 18.60
N TRP A 75 -9.91 -19.66 17.29
CA TRP A 75 -10.64 -20.75 16.62
C TRP A 75 -9.95 -21.17 15.32
N LYS A 76 -10.38 -22.31 14.75
CA LYS A 76 -9.65 -23.01 13.67
C LYS A 76 -9.51 -22.17 12.40
N ASP A 77 -10.56 -21.45 11.99
CA ASP A 77 -10.54 -20.62 10.77
C ASP A 77 -10.32 -19.13 11.04
N ALA A 78 -9.82 -18.80 12.24
CA ALA A 78 -9.33 -17.47 12.55
C ALA A 78 -8.10 -17.13 11.71
N TYR A 79 -7.87 -15.82 11.52
CA TYR A 79 -6.71 -15.30 10.79
C TYR A 79 -5.38 -15.86 11.34
N TYR A 80 -5.20 -15.82 12.66
CA TYR A 80 -4.10 -16.40 13.42
C TYR A 80 -4.55 -17.70 14.08
N ALA A 81 -4.67 -18.74 13.26
CA ALA A 81 -5.10 -20.06 13.71
C ALA A 81 -4.18 -20.57 14.84
N ASN A 82 -4.78 -21.22 15.84
CA ASN A 82 -4.08 -21.78 17.01
C ASN A 82 -3.38 -20.73 17.91
N GLN A 83 -3.72 -19.44 17.80
CA GLN A 83 -3.28 -18.42 18.75
C GLN A 83 -4.37 -18.17 19.81
N THR A 84 -3.92 -17.99 21.05
CA THR A 84 -4.72 -17.57 22.21
C THR A 84 -4.33 -16.15 22.64
N GLU A 85 -5.19 -15.48 23.41
CA GLU A 85 -4.86 -14.18 24.00
C GLU A 85 -3.51 -14.20 24.74
N GLY A 86 -3.29 -15.20 25.60
CA GLY A 86 -2.03 -15.34 26.33
C GLY A 86 -0.80 -15.51 25.41
N SER A 87 -0.98 -16.16 24.25
CA SER A 87 0.10 -16.26 23.25
C SER A 87 0.40 -14.92 22.57
N VAL A 88 -0.62 -14.14 22.22
CA VAL A 88 -0.44 -12.82 21.59
C VAL A 88 0.18 -11.84 22.57
N ARG A 89 -0.34 -11.79 23.80
CA ARG A 89 0.19 -10.97 24.90
C ARG A 89 1.66 -11.27 25.18
N ARG A 90 2.05 -12.55 25.18
CA ARG A 90 3.47 -12.95 25.30
C ARG A 90 4.34 -12.36 24.19
N ARG A 91 3.88 -12.36 22.94
CA ARG A 91 4.62 -11.79 21.80
C ARG A 91 4.75 -10.27 21.92
N ILE A 92 3.72 -9.60 22.42
CA ILE A 92 3.77 -8.15 22.73
C ILE A 92 4.81 -7.89 23.83
N SER A 93 4.78 -8.66 24.92
CA SER A 93 5.77 -8.54 25.99
C SER A 93 7.20 -8.72 25.47
N SER A 94 7.43 -9.68 24.57
CA SER A 94 8.71 -9.86 23.90
C SER A 94 9.14 -8.64 23.08
N LEU A 95 8.22 -8.01 22.33
CA LEU A 95 8.49 -6.78 21.60
C LEU A 95 8.91 -5.64 22.55
N LEU A 96 8.26 -5.52 23.71
CA LEU A 96 8.52 -4.45 24.68
C LEU A 96 9.81 -4.63 25.47
N GLN A 97 10.17 -5.89 25.79
CA GLN A 97 11.36 -6.22 26.59
C GLN A 97 12.63 -6.28 25.73
N GLY A 98 12.49 -6.48 24.42
CA GLY A 98 13.61 -6.67 23.51
C GLY A 98 14.23 -8.07 23.62
N ASP A 99 15.19 -8.35 22.74
CA ASP A 99 15.88 -9.63 22.71
C ASP A 99 16.89 -9.72 23.85
N ALA A 100 16.54 -10.38 24.96
CA ALA A 100 17.51 -10.72 25.99
C ALA A 100 18.50 -11.77 25.45
N ALA A 101 19.79 -11.59 25.73
CA ALA A 101 20.81 -12.59 25.41
C ALA A 101 20.48 -13.89 26.14
N LYS A 102 20.16 -14.94 25.39
CA LYS A 102 19.89 -16.28 25.91
C LYS A 102 20.96 -17.23 25.41
N ASP A 103 21.31 -18.21 26.23
CA ASP A 103 22.05 -19.38 25.78
C ASP A 103 21.30 -20.07 24.63
N GLY A 104 22.01 -20.64 23.66
CA GLY A 104 21.41 -21.42 22.59
C GLY A 104 22.13 -21.29 21.25
N LYS A 105 21.50 -21.84 20.21
CA LYS A 105 21.96 -21.68 18.82
C LYS A 105 21.63 -20.28 18.32
N GLU A 106 22.48 -19.77 17.45
CA GLU A 106 22.30 -18.47 16.80
C GLU A 106 21.46 -18.62 15.54
N PHE A 107 20.45 -17.77 15.40
CA PHE A 107 19.56 -17.73 14.24
C PHE A 107 19.46 -16.30 13.70
N SER A 108 19.28 -16.15 12.39
CA SER A 108 19.05 -14.86 11.74
C SER A 108 17.56 -14.71 11.42
N CYS A 109 16.95 -13.61 11.85
CA CYS A 109 15.54 -13.34 11.57
C CYS A 109 15.32 -13.07 10.08
N VAL A 110 14.36 -13.77 9.46
CA VAL A 110 14.00 -13.60 8.04
C VAL A 110 13.44 -12.20 7.71
N PHE A 111 12.93 -11.49 8.72
CA PHE A 111 12.30 -10.17 8.53
C PHE A 111 13.26 -9.02 8.78
N CYS A 112 13.89 -8.97 9.96
CA CYS A 112 14.73 -7.83 10.36
C CYS A 112 16.24 -8.10 10.27
N GLY A 113 16.66 -9.32 9.89
CA GLY A 113 18.08 -9.70 9.79
C GLY A 113 18.84 -9.77 11.12
N LYS A 114 18.20 -9.44 12.26
CA LYS A 114 18.84 -9.52 13.58
C LYS A 114 19.20 -10.96 13.91
N ARG A 115 20.42 -11.15 14.41
CA ARG A 115 20.90 -12.42 14.94
C ARG A 115 20.50 -12.55 16.40
N VAL A 116 19.82 -13.64 16.74
CA VAL A 116 19.33 -13.90 18.09
C VAL A 116 19.72 -15.32 18.50
N ARG A 117 20.21 -15.47 19.74
CA ARG A 117 20.48 -16.77 20.34
C ARG A 117 19.28 -17.26 21.13
N THR A 118 18.80 -18.47 20.86
CA THR A 118 17.66 -19.06 21.58
C THR A 118 17.72 -20.59 21.60
N LYS A 119 17.24 -21.19 22.69
CA LYS A 119 17.00 -22.64 22.78
C LYS A 119 15.68 -23.06 22.13
N LYS A 120 14.74 -22.12 21.96
CA LYS A 120 13.39 -22.35 21.44
C LYS A 120 13.16 -21.44 20.23
N PRO A 121 13.69 -21.79 19.05
CA PRO A 121 13.44 -21.02 17.84
C PRO A 121 11.97 -21.10 17.46
N VAL A 122 11.42 -19.97 16.99
CA VAL A 122 10.08 -19.91 16.40
C VAL A 122 10.24 -19.68 14.91
N PHE A 123 9.60 -20.52 14.12
CA PHE A 123 9.67 -20.48 12.65
C PHE A 123 8.37 -19.97 12.05
N LEU A 124 8.47 -19.32 10.89
CA LEU A 124 7.35 -18.77 10.13
C LEU A 124 6.46 -19.91 9.63
N ASN A 125 5.19 -19.90 10.06
CA ASN A 125 4.21 -20.91 9.69
C ASN A 125 2.77 -20.34 9.70
N GLN A 126 1.77 -21.18 9.40
CA GLN A 126 0.34 -20.83 9.42
C GLN A 126 -0.16 -20.07 10.66
N ALA A 127 0.53 -20.13 11.82
CA ALA A 127 0.15 -19.38 13.02
C ALA A 127 0.27 -17.86 12.83
N TYR A 128 1.10 -17.41 11.88
CA TYR A 128 1.27 -15.99 11.54
C TYR A 128 0.25 -15.50 10.51
N SER A 129 -0.38 -16.39 9.75
CA SER A 129 -1.55 -16.11 8.93
C SER A 129 -1.97 -17.40 8.23
N ARG A 130 -3.19 -17.86 8.48
CA ARG A 130 -3.76 -18.99 7.73
C ARG A 130 -3.96 -18.68 6.25
N HIS A 131 -4.08 -17.41 5.90
CA HIS A 131 -4.36 -16.96 4.54
C HIS A 131 -3.09 -16.80 3.69
N LEU A 132 -1.95 -16.53 4.34
CA LEU A 132 -0.69 -16.26 3.64
C LEU A 132 0.31 -17.43 3.75
N LEU A 133 0.16 -18.28 4.77
CA LEU A 133 1.14 -19.32 5.09
C LEU A 133 0.43 -20.67 5.22
N GLY A 134 1.02 -21.67 4.57
CA GLY A 134 0.64 -23.06 4.65
C GLY A 134 1.00 -23.72 5.97
N SER A 135 0.45 -24.91 6.17
CA SER A 135 0.82 -25.80 7.28
C SER A 135 2.02 -26.64 6.84
N GLU A 136 3.05 -26.73 7.68
CA GLU A 136 4.14 -27.69 7.46
C GLU A 136 3.63 -29.14 7.37
N LYS A 137 2.53 -29.47 8.07
CA LYS A 137 1.97 -30.83 8.08
C LYS A 137 1.11 -31.14 6.85
N SER A 138 0.33 -30.18 6.37
CA SER A 138 -0.67 -30.43 5.31
C SER A 138 -0.33 -29.77 3.98
N PHE A 139 0.70 -28.92 3.93
CA PHE A 139 1.14 -28.20 2.75
C PHE A 139 2.66 -27.95 2.81
N SER A 140 3.40 -29.03 3.08
CA SER A 140 4.85 -29.00 3.31
C SER A 140 5.62 -28.48 2.09
N ASN A 141 5.11 -28.72 0.87
CA ASN A 141 5.70 -28.31 -0.39
C ASN A 141 5.78 -26.78 -0.60
N MET A 142 5.17 -25.99 0.30
CA MET A 142 5.36 -24.54 0.34
C MET A 142 6.71 -24.14 0.94
N TYR A 143 7.35 -25.03 1.69
CA TYR A 143 8.61 -24.77 2.37
C TYR A 143 9.78 -25.43 1.65
N TRP A 144 10.91 -24.75 1.63
CA TRP A 144 12.16 -25.34 1.17
C TRP A 144 12.50 -26.56 2.04
N ASN A 145 12.86 -27.68 1.40
CA ASN A 145 13.06 -28.98 2.08
C ASN A 145 11.86 -29.46 2.93
N PHE A 146 10.64 -29.05 2.57
CA PHE A 146 9.40 -29.50 3.22
C PHE A 146 9.30 -29.15 4.72
N SER A 147 10.10 -28.21 5.23
CA SER A 147 10.13 -27.84 6.65
C SER A 147 10.25 -26.33 6.87
N ALA A 148 9.54 -25.84 7.89
CA ALA A 148 9.54 -24.42 8.22
C ALA A 148 10.86 -24.04 8.93
N THR A 149 11.80 -23.47 8.19
CA THR A 149 13.14 -23.12 8.69
C THR A 149 13.38 -21.61 8.78
N ASP A 150 12.44 -20.80 8.30
CA ASP A 150 12.50 -19.33 8.35
C ASP A 150 12.28 -18.83 9.79
N PHE A 151 13.38 -18.51 10.48
CA PHE A 151 13.33 -18.05 11.86
C PHE A 151 12.74 -16.64 11.98
N VAL A 152 11.88 -16.44 12.98
CA VAL A 152 11.28 -15.15 13.34
C VAL A 152 11.74 -14.78 14.74
N CYS A 153 12.42 -13.63 14.89
CA CYS A 153 12.85 -13.18 16.21
C CYS A 153 11.67 -12.71 17.07
N PRO A 154 11.79 -12.75 18.42
CA PRO A 154 10.73 -12.35 19.35
C PRO A 154 10.14 -10.96 19.08
N GLY A 155 10.95 -9.99 18.66
CA GLY A 155 10.47 -8.66 18.27
C GLY A 155 9.61 -8.65 17.00
N CYS A 156 9.96 -9.46 15.99
CA CYS A 156 9.21 -9.53 14.74
C CYS A 156 7.92 -10.35 14.87
N GLU A 157 7.80 -11.20 15.89
CA GLU A 157 6.63 -12.08 16.05
C GLU A 157 5.31 -11.30 16.08
N PHE A 158 5.22 -10.29 16.95
CA PHE A 158 4.01 -9.46 17.05
C PHE A 158 3.89 -8.45 15.90
N ILE A 159 5.01 -7.91 15.41
CA ILE A 159 5.01 -6.98 14.27
C ILE A 159 4.33 -7.63 13.06
N VAL A 160 4.75 -8.85 12.71
CA VAL A 160 4.15 -9.58 11.58
C VAL A 160 2.68 -9.85 11.84
N MET A 161 2.25 -10.14 13.07
CA MET A 161 0.82 -10.30 13.41
C MET A 161 -0.02 -9.01 13.33
N CYS A 162 0.56 -7.87 12.97
CA CYS A 162 -0.19 -6.63 12.76
C CYS A 162 -0.54 -6.36 11.29
N HIS A 163 -0.10 -7.19 10.34
CA HIS A 163 -0.23 -6.90 8.91
C HIS A 163 -1.68 -6.76 8.42
N HIS A 164 -2.63 -7.49 9.01
CA HIS A 164 -4.06 -7.38 8.65
C HIS A 164 -4.63 -6.00 8.95
N LEU A 165 -4.05 -5.25 9.89
CA LEU A 165 -4.46 -3.89 10.20
C LEU A 165 -3.95 -2.86 9.20
N ALA A 166 -2.95 -3.19 8.37
CA ALA A 166 -2.48 -2.31 7.31
C ALA A 166 -3.27 -2.47 6.01
N LEU A 167 -3.89 -3.64 5.81
CA LEU A 167 -4.76 -3.89 4.68
C LEU A 167 -6.05 -3.06 4.81
N PHE A 168 -6.52 -2.50 3.70
CA PHE A 168 -7.83 -1.86 3.62
C PHE A 168 -8.69 -2.49 2.54
N ARG A 169 -10.00 -2.55 2.79
CA ARG A 169 -10.95 -3.25 1.93
C ARG A 169 -11.51 -2.31 0.87
N LEU A 170 -11.51 -2.77 -0.38
CA LEU A 170 -12.15 -2.12 -1.52
C LEU A 170 -13.62 -2.54 -1.64
N ALA A 171 -14.39 -1.78 -2.44
CA ALA A 171 -15.80 -2.06 -2.71
C ALA A 171 -16.06 -3.46 -3.31
N ASP A 172 -15.10 -3.96 -4.09
CA ASP A 172 -15.16 -5.28 -4.73
C ASP A 172 -14.86 -6.46 -3.78
N GLY A 173 -14.56 -6.16 -2.51
CA GLY A 173 -14.23 -7.10 -1.45
C GLY A 173 -12.76 -7.50 -1.36
N SER A 174 -11.90 -7.01 -2.24
CA SER A 174 -10.45 -7.21 -2.15
C SER A 174 -9.85 -6.36 -1.03
N GLU A 175 -8.73 -6.82 -0.47
CA GLU A 175 -7.95 -6.09 0.53
C GLU A 175 -6.64 -5.63 -0.11
N VAL A 176 -6.24 -4.38 0.10
CA VAL A 176 -5.08 -3.77 -0.58
C VAL A 176 -4.13 -3.13 0.43
N PHE A 177 -2.85 -3.16 0.10
CA PHE A 177 -1.77 -2.43 0.77
C PHE A 177 -0.74 -1.95 -0.26
N ILE A 178 -0.25 -0.73 -0.12
CA ILE A 178 0.81 -0.18 -0.96
C ILE A 178 2.15 -0.40 -0.25
N ASN A 179 2.93 -1.36 -0.74
CA ASN A 179 4.31 -1.57 -0.34
C ASN A 179 5.22 -0.56 -1.04
N ALA A 180 6.17 0.02 -0.31
CA ALA A 180 7.11 1.01 -0.84
C ALA A 180 8.46 0.90 -0.11
N PRO A 181 9.55 1.46 -0.64
CA PRO A 181 10.89 1.29 -0.06
C PRO A 181 11.15 2.07 1.24
N SER A 182 10.21 2.91 1.69
CA SER A 182 10.36 3.73 2.90
C SER A 182 9.08 3.73 3.73
N PHE A 183 9.19 3.69 5.05
CA PHE A 183 8.01 3.77 5.93
C PHE A 183 7.28 5.09 5.81
N THR A 184 7.99 6.19 5.56
CA THR A 184 7.39 7.49 5.29
C THR A 184 6.48 7.43 4.07
N LEU A 185 6.99 6.93 2.95
CA LEU A 185 6.23 6.80 1.71
C LEU A 185 5.06 5.83 1.87
N MET A 186 5.29 4.66 2.48
CA MET A 186 4.22 3.69 2.77
C MET A 186 3.14 4.29 3.65
N HIS A 187 3.50 5.04 4.69
CA HIS A 187 2.55 5.67 5.59
C HIS A 187 1.66 6.66 4.83
N TYR A 188 2.25 7.56 4.04
CA TYR A 188 1.49 8.53 3.24
C TYR A 188 0.60 7.87 2.19
N LEU A 189 1.14 6.95 1.37
CA LEU A 189 0.39 6.29 0.31
C LEU A 189 -0.78 5.48 0.86
N ASN A 190 -0.57 4.68 1.91
CA ASN A 190 -1.65 3.86 2.49
C ASN A 190 -2.67 4.71 3.26
N LYS A 191 -2.24 5.78 3.95
CA LYS A 191 -3.17 6.68 4.63
C LYS A 191 -4.11 7.35 3.62
N PHE A 192 -3.54 7.91 2.55
CA PHE A 192 -4.33 8.54 1.50
C PHE A 192 -5.24 7.52 0.79
N ALA A 193 -4.70 6.37 0.39
CA ALA A 193 -5.51 5.36 -0.29
C ALA A 193 -6.67 4.86 0.59
N PHE A 194 -6.45 4.72 1.90
CA PHE A 194 -7.51 4.41 2.85
C PHE A 194 -8.58 5.51 2.92
N GLU A 195 -8.18 6.78 3.02
CA GLU A 195 -9.10 7.93 3.10
C GLU A 195 -9.90 8.12 1.79
N ALA A 196 -9.27 7.90 0.63
CA ALA A 196 -9.89 8.09 -0.67
C ALA A 196 -10.79 6.91 -1.11
N PHE A 197 -10.39 5.67 -0.79
CA PHE A 197 -11.01 4.47 -1.36
C PHE A 197 -11.58 3.49 -0.32
N GLY A 198 -11.22 3.61 0.96
CA GLY A 198 -11.58 2.63 2.00
C GLY A 198 -13.03 2.69 2.51
N ALA A 199 -13.81 3.70 2.10
CA ALA A 199 -15.19 3.91 2.56
C ALA A 199 -16.23 4.17 1.44
N SER A 200 -15.79 4.28 0.19
CA SER A 200 -16.65 4.70 -0.92
C SER A 200 -17.31 3.49 -1.59
N PHE A 201 -18.59 3.27 -1.29
CA PHE A 201 -19.51 2.35 -2.01
C PHE A 201 -19.89 2.89 -3.41
N THR A 202 -18.96 3.52 -4.12
CA THR A 202 -19.20 3.89 -5.51
C THR A 202 -19.01 2.65 -6.36
N GLU A 203 -20.06 2.26 -7.09
CA GLU A 203 -20.17 1.03 -7.91
C GLU A 203 -19.07 0.81 -8.96
N GLU A 204 -18.17 1.78 -9.14
CA GLU A 204 -17.00 1.61 -9.98
C GLU A 204 -15.90 0.94 -9.18
N ALA A 205 -15.69 -0.35 -9.44
CA ALA A 205 -14.50 -1.06 -9.03
C ALA A 205 -13.27 -0.31 -9.56
N TYR A 206 -12.67 0.55 -8.72
CA TYR A 206 -11.45 1.24 -9.08
C TYR A 206 -10.37 0.20 -9.34
N GLU A 207 -9.82 0.20 -10.55
CA GLU A 207 -8.70 -0.67 -10.88
C GLU A 207 -7.52 -0.37 -9.94
N LYS A 208 -6.82 -1.42 -9.50
CA LYS A 208 -5.62 -1.32 -8.62
C LYS A 208 -4.63 -0.28 -9.15
N ARG A 209 -4.48 -0.24 -10.47
CA ARG A 209 -3.69 0.74 -11.20
C ARG A 209 -4.06 2.20 -10.88
N ASN A 210 -5.35 2.51 -10.85
CA ASN A 210 -5.85 3.86 -10.58
C ASN A 210 -5.61 4.24 -9.13
N ILE A 211 -5.78 3.30 -8.20
CA ILE A 211 -5.47 3.54 -6.77
C ILE A 211 -4.01 3.95 -6.62
N LEU A 212 -3.08 3.21 -7.25
CA LEU A 212 -1.66 3.53 -7.19
C LEU A 212 -1.36 4.88 -7.85
N ALA A 213 -1.95 5.12 -9.03
CA ALA A 213 -1.71 6.32 -9.80
C ALA A 213 -2.17 7.61 -9.08
N VAL A 214 -3.38 7.58 -8.52
CA VAL A 214 -3.94 8.70 -7.76
C VAL A 214 -3.13 8.93 -6.48
N SER A 215 -2.74 7.86 -5.79
CA SER A 215 -1.93 7.97 -4.57
C SER A 215 -0.56 8.59 -4.83
N LEU A 216 0.10 8.22 -5.93
CA LEU A 216 1.38 8.80 -6.35
C LEU A 216 1.23 10.27 -6.76
N THR A 217 0.19 10.58 -7.53
CA THR A 217 -0.11 11.96 -7.95
C THR A 217 -0.31 12.86 -6.73
N GLU A 218 -1.09 12.42 -5.76
CA GLU A 218 -1.34 13.16 -4.53
C GLU A 218 -0.06 13.36 -3.70
N TYR A 219 0.75 12.30 -3.57
CA TYR A 219 2.01 12.38 -2.87
C TYR A 219 2.95 13.42 -3.50
N ALA A 220 3.09 13.41 -4.83
CA ALA A 220 3.92 14.36 -5.57
C ALA A 220 3.45 15.81 -5.42
N GLN A 221 2.15 16.04 -5.23
CA GLN A 221 1.61 17.37 -4.98
C GLN A 221 1.87 17.88 -3.56
N LYS A 222 1.69 17.02 -2.56
CA LYS A 222 1.72 17.41 -1.14
C LYS A 222 3.13 17.50 -0.56
N MET A 223 4.05 16.66 -1.01
CA MET A 223 5.34 16.47 -0.33
C MET A 223 6.51 17.23 -0.97
N GLU A 224 6.27 18.05 -2.01
CA GLU A 224 7.30 18.72 -2.82
C GLU A 224 8.44 17.79 -3.29
N ALA A 225 8.22 16.47 -3.27
CA ALA A 225 9.25 15.48 -3.42
C ALA A 225 9.18 14.85 -4.81
N THR A 226 10.27 14.95 -5.57
CA THR A 226 10.45 14.12 -6.76
C THR A 226 10.91 12.73 -6.29
N LEU A 227 10.14 11.69 -6.59
CA LEU A 227 10.61 10.33 -6.34
C LEU A 227 11.79 10.00 -7.25
N GLY A 228 12.87 9.50 -6.67
CA GLY A 228 13.97 8.93 -7.43
C GLY A 228 13.50 7.71 -8.23
N VAL A 229 14.14 7.46 -9.37
CA VAL A 229 13.83 6.32 -10.27
C VAL A 229 13.73 5.00 -9.49
N TRP A 230 14.74 4.71 -8.68
CA TRP A 230 14.82 3.49 -7.87
C TRP A 230 13.73 3.41 -6.82
N THR A 231 13.33 4.55 -6.25
CA THR A 231 12.23 4.62 -5.29
C THR A 231 10.92 4.24 -5.96
N GLY A 232 10.68 4.73 -7.17
CA GLY A 232 9.47 4.44 -7.95
C GLY A 232 9.36 2.98 -8.41
N MET A 233 10.49 2.33 -8.72
CA MET A 233 10.53 0.93 -9.18
C MET A 233 10.15 -0.09 -8.09
N ASN A 234 10.20 0.29 -6.82
CA ASN A 234 9.94 -0.58 -5.68
C ASN A 234 8.58 -0.29 -5.00
N ILE A 235 7.67 0.37 -5.71
CA ILE A 235 6.31 0.64 -5.22
C ILE A 235 5.35 -0.37 -5.84
N GLU A 236 4.67 -1.12 -4.97
CA GLU A 236 3.81 -2.22 -5.37
C GLU A 236 2.49 -2.15 -4.59
N ILE A 237 1.39 -2.37 -5.29
CA ILE A 237 0.15 -2.78 -4.65
C ILE A 237 0.22 -4.28 -4.38
N VAL A 238 0.09 -4.63 -3.11
CA VAL A 238 -0.24 -5.98 -2.67
C VAL A 238 -1.75 -6.06 -2.51
N SER A 239 -2.37 -6.96 -3.24
CA SER A 239 -3.81 -7.18 -3.20
C SER A 239 -4.12 -8.61 -2.80
N ARG A 240 -4.97 -8.76 -1.79
CA ARG A 240 -5.57 -10.02 -1.40
C ARG A 240 -6.99 -10.10 -1.92
N LEU A 241 -7.23 -11.09 -2.77
CA LEU A 241 -8.58 -11.44 -3.23
C LEU A 241 -9.19 -12.42 -2.24
N THR A 242 -10.26 -11.99 -1.58
CA THR A 242 -11.04 -12.85 -0.68
C THR A 242 -12.02 -13.68 -1.51
N LYS A 243 -12.14 -14.98 -1.22
CA LYS A 243 -13.03 -15.92 -1.93
C LYS A 243 -14.40 -15.32 -2.28
N ARG A 244 -14.80 -15.38 -3.56
CA ARG A 244 -16.19 -15.08 -3.99
C ARG A 244 -17.08 -16.34 -4.00
N SER A 245 -16.48 -17.54 -4.02
CA SER A 245 -17.19 -18.83 -3.94
C SER A 245 -16.38 -19.90 -3.17
N GLU A 246 -17.03 -21.00 -2.77
CA GLU A 246 -16.38 -22.13 -2.08
C GLU A 246 -15.24 -22.78 -2.87
N LYS A 247 -15.26 -22.66 -4.21
CA LYS A 247 -14.25 -23.25 -5.11
C LYS A 247 -13.01 -22.37 -5.31
N GLU A 248 -13.08 -21.08 -4.99
CA GLU A 248 -11.94 -20.18 -5.10
C GLU A 248 -11.07 -20.21 -3.83
N ARG A 249 -9.76 -19.98 -4.00
CA ARG A 249 -8.82 -19.84 -2.88
C ARG A 249 -8.45 -18.37 -2.74
N ASP A 250 -8.11 -17.96 -1.52
CA ASP A 250 -7.48 -16.66 -1.30
C ASP A 250 -6.22 -16.57 -2.16
N ARG A 251 -6.04 -15.45 -2.86
CA ARG A 251 -4.88 -15.20 -3.72
C ARG A 251 -4.25 -13.86 -3.36
N ILE A 252 -2.93 -13.83 -3.40
CA ILE A 252 -2.15 -12.60 -3.27
C ILE A 252 -1.62 -12.25 -4.66
N GLU A 253 -1.90 -11.03 -5.09
CA GLU A 253 -1.45 -10.47 -6.35
C GLU A 253 -0.59 -9.23 -6.07
N PHE A 254 0.48 -9.09 -6.84
CA PHE A 254 1.36 -7.93 -6.81
C PHE A 254 1.15 -7.15 -8.10
N PHE A 255 1.03 -5.84 -7.97
CA PHE A 255 0.88 -4.94 -9.10
C PHE A 255 1.83 -3.75 -8.94
N SER A 256 2.60 -3.45 -9.97
CA SER A 256 3.44 -2.26 -10.04
C SER A 256 3.14 -1.48 -11.32
N LEU A 257 3.41 -0.18 -11.29
CA LEU A 257 3.35 0.65 -12.50
C LEU A 257 4.69 0.59 -13.23
N PRO A 258 4.71 0.71 -14.56
CA PRO A 258 5.94 0.87 -15.32
C PRO A 258 6.78 2.04 -14.77
N PRO A 259 8.12 1.92 -14.71
CA PRO A 259 8.98 2.96 -14.15
C PRO A 259 8.78 4.34 -14.81
N GLU A 260 8.51 4.36 -16.12
CA GLU A 260 8.19 5.55 -16.91
C GLU A 260 6.97 6.26 -16.35
N VAL A 261 5.90 5.50 -16.10
CA VAL A 261 4.62 6.02 -15.57
C VAL A 261 4.81 6.56 -14.16
N VAL A 262 5.53 5.84 -13.29
CA VAL A 262 5.79 6.33 -11.92
C VAL A 262 6.55 7.66 -11.95
N ARG A 263 7.55 7.81 -12.81
CA ARG A 263 8.29 9.07 -12.95
C ARG A 263 7.39 10.22 -13.44
N LEU A 264 6.53 9.96 -14.42
CA LEU A 264 5.59 10.97 -14.91
C LEU A 264 4.63 11.42 -13.80
N LEU A 265 4.04 10.48 -13.06
CA LEU A 265 3.12 10.78 -11.95
C LEU A 265 3.83 11.44 -10.76
N SER A 266 5.13 11.25 -10.63
CA SER A 266 5.96 11.89 -9.60
C SER A 266 6.43 13.29 -9.99
N ASP A 267 6.28 13.71 -11.25
CA ASP A 267 6.60 15.07 -11.67
C ASP A 267 5.50 16.03 -11.20
N ARG A 268 5.86 17.01 -10.38
CA ARG A 268 4.92 17.96 -9.78
C ARG A 268 4.05 18.69 -10.81
N ARG A 269 4.60 19.05 -11.98
CA ARG A 269 3.85 19.81 -13.01
C ARG A 269 2.81 18.90 -13.65
N ILE A 270 3.21 17.68 -14.00
CA ILE A 270 2.33 16.65 -14.56
C ILE A 270 1.25 16.27 -13.54
N ALA A 271 1.65 15.97 -12.30
CA ALA A 271 0.75 15.62 -11.21
C ALA A 271 -0.25 16.75 -10.91
N SER A 272 0.21 18.01 -10.90
CA SER A 272 -0.66 19.18 -10.73
C SER A 272 -1.72 19.26 -11.82
N LEU A 273 -1.32 19.13 -13.09
CA LEU A 273 -2.26 19.15 -14.21
C LEU A 273 -3.24 17.97 -14.17
N LEU A 274 -2.76 16.76 -13.88
CA LEU A 274 -3.62 15.57 -13.78
C LEU A 274 -4.71 15.72 -12.73
N SER A 275 -4.38 16.26 -11.55
CA SER A 275 -5.36 16.54 -10.49
C SER A 275 -6.30 17.70 -10.85
N GLN A 276 -5.78 18.76 -11.48
CA GLN A 276 -6.61 19.88 -11.95
C GLN A 276 -7.60 19.46 -13.03
N ILE A 277 -7.23 18.49 -13.87
CA ILE A 277 -8.13 17.86 -14.85
C ILE A 277 -9.12 16.98 -14.09
N GLY A 278 -8.63 16.00 -13.32
CA GLY A 278 -9.43 15.13 -12.45
C GLY A 278 -10.25 14.07 -13.19
N GLU A 279 -9.94 13.78 -14.45
CA GLU A 279 -10.70 12.85 -15.30
C GLU A 279 -9.96 11.53 -15.46
N PHE A 280 -10.60 10.42 -15.10
CA PHE A 280 -10.00 9.08 -15.17
C PHE A 280 -9.66 8.65 -16.60
N VAL A 281 -10.44 9.06 -17.60
CA VAL A 281 -10.12 8.74 -19.01
C VAL A 281 -8.77 9.34 -19.40
N ILE A 282 -8.50 10.58 -18.98
CA ILE A 282 -7.24 11.27 -19.23
C ILE A 282 -6.10 10.63 -18.43
N LEU A 283 -6.35 10.30 -17.14
CA LEU A 283 -5.37 9.57 -16.33
C LEU A 283 -5.01 8.23 -16.98
N ASN A 284 -6.00 7.45 -17.41
CA ASN A 284 -5.78 6.16 -18.05
C ASN A 284 -4.96 6.27 -19.33
N CYS A 285 -5.18 7.29 -20.17
CA CYS A 285 -4.32 7.54 -21.34
C CYS A 285 -2.85 7.77 -20.94
N VAL A 286 -2.59 8.52 -19.86
CA VAL A 286 -1.21 8.70 -19.35
C VAL A 286 -0.64 7.40 -18.82
N LEU A 287 -1.44 6.64 -18.08
CA LEU A 287 -1.00 5.35 -17.56
C LEU A 287 -0.69 4.36 -18.67
N ASP A 288 -1.47 4.36 -19.76
CA ASP A 288 -1.32 3.52 -20.95
C ASP A 288 -0.18 4.00 -21.85
N GLN A 289 0.41 5.17 -21.54
CA GLN A 289 1.39 5.86 -22.38
C GLN A 289 0.84 6.14 -23.81
N ASP A 290 -0.48 6.27 -23.94
CA ASP A 290 -1.17 6.52 -25.20
C ASP A 290 -1.36 8.03 -25.40
N LEU A 291 -0.27 8.70 -25.77
CA LEU A 291 -0.27 10.15 -26.05
C LEU A 291 -1.08 10.50 -27.30
N SER A 292 -1.17 9.59 -28.27
CA SER A 292 -1.95 9.77 -29.49
C SER A 292 -3.43 9.93 -29.17
N ARG A 293 -3.98 9.03 -28.36
CA ARG A 293 -5.36 9.12 -27.90
C ARG A 293 -5.60 10.34 -27.01
N LEU A 294 -4.63 10.70 -26.17
CA LEU A 294 -4.72 11.90 -25.34
C LEU A 294 -4.82 13.18 -26.19
N MET A 295 -4.03 13.26 -27.27
CA MET A 295 -4.09 14.36 -28.24
C MET A 295 -5.41 14.38 -29.02
N GLU A 296 -5.94 13.22 -29.44
CA GLU A 296 -7.25 13.13 -30.08
C GLU A 296 -8.36 13.64 -29.17
N ILE A 297 -8.34 13.24 -27.89
CA ILE A 297 -9.29 13.73 -26.88
C ILE A 297 -9.20 15.25 -26.77
N GLY A 298 -7.99 15.80 -26.65
CA GLY A 298 -7.79 17.26 -26.60
C GLY A 298 -8.38 17.96 -27.82
N TYR A 299 -8.11 17.47 -29.03
CA TYR A 299 -8.63 18.07 -30.26
C TYR A 299 -10.16 18.04 -30.35
N ARG A 300 -10.77 16.90 -30.00
CA ARG A 300 -12.24 16.75 -30.00
C ARG A 300 -12.89 17.66 -28.97
N LEU A 301 -12.33 17.76 -27.77
CA LEU A 301 -12.82 18.67 -26.73
C LEU A 301 -12.70 20.14 -27.14
N LEU A 302 -11.58 20.54 -27.76
CA LEU A 302 -11.40 21.90 -28.27
C LEU A 302 -12.44 22.23 -29.35
N ARG A 303 -12.61 21.34 -30.32
CA ARG A 303 -13.57 21.53 -31.43
C ARG A 303 -15.00 21.69 -30.92
N ILE A 304 -15.40 20.89 -29.93
CA ILE A 304 -16.74 21.00 -29.32
C ILE A 304 -16.86 22.30 -28.52
N GLY A 305 -15.82 22.66 -27.75
CA GLY A 305 -15.83 23.87 -26.92
C GLY A 305 -15.84 25.18 -27.71
N LEU A 306 -15.37 25.20 -28.96
CA LEU A 306 -15.39 26.36 -29.85
C LEU A 306 -16.70 26.53 -30.64
N LYS A 307 -17.63 25.58 -30.55
CA LYS A 307 -18.93 25.70 -31.24
C LYS A 307 -19.85 26.67 -30.51
N ASN A 308 -20.33 27.68 -31.24
CA ASN A 308 -21.29 28.68 -30.76
C ASN A 308 -22.78 28.26 -30.88
N GLY A 309 -23.07 26.96 -31.00
CA GLY A 309 -24.43 26.43 -31.24
C GLY A 309 -24.72 25.15 -30.46
N GLU A 310 -25.94 24.61 -30.58
CA GLU A 310 -26.33 23.38 -29.86
C GLU A 310 -25.48 22.18 -30.25
N TRP A 311 -24.96 21.47 -29.25
CA TRP A 311 -24.20 20.24 -29.46
C TRP A 311 -25.10 19.15 -30.01
N GLY A 312 -24.63 18.48 -31.07
CA GLY A 312 -25.28 17.29 -31.60
C GLY A 312 -25.23 16.14 -30.60
N LYS A 313 -26.08 15.11 -30.81
CA LYS A 313 -26.14 13.91 -29.95
C LYS A 313 -24.77 13.26 -29.77
N ALA A 314 -24.02 13.07 -30.86
CA ALA A 314 -22.69 12.47 -30.83
C ALA A 314 -21.65 13.27 -30.02
N GLU A 315 -21.79 14.59 -29.97
CA GLU A 315 -20.88 15.48 -29.21
C GLU A 315 -21.19 15.39 -27.71
N ARG A 316 -22.48 15.39 -27.36
CA ARG A 316 -22.93 15.17 -25.98
C ARG A 316 -22.50 13.79 -25.48
N ASP A 317 -22.68 12.75 -26.30
CA ASP A 317 -22.31 11.37 -25.94
C ASP A 317 -20.81 11.24 -25.70
N PHE A 318 -19.98 11.87 -26.54
CA PHE A 318 -18.53 11.90 -26.37
C PHE A 318 -18.10 12.65 -25.09
N VAL A 319 -18.63 13.86 -24.86
CA VAL A 319 -18.32 14.65 -23.66
C VAL A 319 -18.75 13.89 -22.41
N ASN A 320 -19.95 13.31 -22.40
CA ASN A 320 -20.45 12.56 -21.25
C ASN A 320 -19.61 11.32 -20.91
N HIS A 321 -19.07 10.64 -21.92
CA HIS A 321 -18.15 9.50 -21.73
C HIS A 321 -16.74 9.92 -21.31
N THR A 322 -16.24 11.04 -21.84
CA THR A 322 -14.82 11.42 -21.70
C THR A 322 -14.56 12.28 -20.47
N VAL A 323 -15.50 13.17 -20.13
CA VAL A 323 -15.38 14.17 -19.08
C VAL A 323 -16.60 14.09 -18.17
N ARG A 324 -16.40 13.63 -16.94
CA ARG A 324 -17.46 13.39 -15.97
C ARG A 324 -17.70 14.59 -15.07
N LEU A 325 -16.64 15.33 -14.74
CA LEU A 325 -16.76 16.49 -13.86
C LEU A 325 -17.53 17.61 -14.55
N GLU A 326 -18.53 18.14 -13.85
CA GLU A 326 -19.40 19.18 -14.39
C GLU A 326 -18.62 20.42 -14.86
N ARG A 327 -17.59 20.82 -14.10
CA ARG A 327 -16.69 21.92 -14.46
C ARG A 327 -16.03 21.73 -15.84
N ASN A 328 -15.68 20.49 -16.17
CA ASN A 328 -15.02 20.16 -17.43
C ASN A 328 -16.05 20.02 -18.57
N ARG A 329 -17.26 19.55 -18.27
CA ARG A 329 -18.39 19.53 -19.22
C ARG A 329 -18.83 20.93 -19.62
N ARG A 330 -18.88 21.88 -18.68
CA ARG A 330 -19.27 23.27 -18.95
C ARG A 330 -18.26 24.01 -19.82
N ASN A 331 -16.97 23.66 -19.72
CA ASN A 331 -15.91 24.27 -20.53
C ASN A 331 -14.96 23.23 -21.12
N PRO A 332 -15.37 22.53 -22.21
CA PRO A 332 -14.53 21.54 -22.88
C PRO A 332 -13.25 22.16 -23.46
N ALA A 333 -13.30 23.41 -23.93
CA ALA A 333 -12.14 24.10 -24.48
C ALA A 333 -11.03 24.32 -23.44
N GLN A 334 -11.39 24.77 -22.23
CA GLN A 334 -10.43 24.91 -21.13
C GLN A 334 -9.85 23.56 -20.70
N THR A 335 -10.66 22.50 -20.73
CA THR A 335 -10.18 21.13 -20.45
C THR A 335 -9.18 20.69 -21.52
N ALA A 336 -9.48 20.94 -22.80
CA ALA A 336 -8.58 20.65 -23.91
C ALA A 336 -7.24 21.39 -23.77
N GLU A 337 -7.24 22.66 -23.39
CA GLU A 337 -6.03 23.43 -23.14
C GLU A 337 -5.13 22.76 -22.08
N LYS A 338 -5.72 22.30 -20.98
CA LYS A 338 -4.99 21.56 -19.93
C LYS A 338 -4.45 20.23 -20.46
N VAL A 339 -5.20 19.52 -21.29
CA VAL A 339 -4.76 18.27 -21.94
C VAL A 339 -3.57 18.53 -22.86
N PHE A 340 -3.59 19.58 -23.68
CA PHE A 340 -2.44 19.90 -24.54
C PHE A 340 -1.21 20.30 -23.74
N LYS A 341 -1.37 21.08 -22.66
CA LYS A 341 -0.27 21.40 -21.73
C LYS A 341 0.32 20.13 -21.11
N LEU A 342 -0.53 19.17 -20.74
CA LEU A 342 -0.11 17.88 -20.22
C LEU A 342 0.71 17.09 -21.26
N CYS A 343 0.23 16.98 -22.50
CA CYS A 343 0.96 16.33 -23.59
C CYS A 343 2.33 16.95 -23.82
N ALA A 344 2.40 18.29 -23.91
CA ALA A 344 3.65 19.01 -24.13
C ALA A 344 4.68 18.75 -23.01
N LEU A 345 4.23 18.70 -21.75
CA LEU A 345 5.12 18.40 -20.61
C LEU A 345 5.60 16.96 -20.59
N ILE A 346 4.73 16.01 -20.97
CA ILE A 346 5.13 14.59 -21.08
C ILE A 346 6.18 14.44 -22.19
N GLU A 347 5.93 15.01 -23.37
CA GLU A 347 6.90 14.97 -24.47
C GLU A 347 8.24 15.63 -24.11
N GLU A 348 8.22 16.77 -23.43
CA GLU A 348 9.43 17.46 -22.95
C GLU A 348 10.26 16.51 -22.06
N LYS A 349 9.62 15.80 -21.14
CA LYS A 349 10.29 14.87 -20.22
C LYS A 349 10.82 13.64 -20.93
N THR A 350 10.08 13.11 -21.89
CA THR A 350 10.51 11.95 -22.68
C THR A 350 11.69 12.32 -23.60
N LYS A 351 11.68 13.49 -24.25
CA LYS A 351 12.78 13.94 -25.12
C LYS A 351 14.08 14.21 -24.37
N ARG A 352 14.02 14.93 -23.24
CA ARG A 352 15.21 15.17 -22.40
C ARG A 352 15.91 13.87 -22.03
N ARG A 353 15.17 12.78 -21.79
CA ARG A 353 15.74 11.46 -21.47
C ARG A 353 16.58 10.91 -22.62
N HIS A 354 16.04 10.90 -23.84
CA HIS A 354 16.77 10.41 -25.01
C HIS A 354 18.08 11.17 -25.23
N GLU A 355 18.13 12.47 -24.92
CA GLU A 355 19.34 13.29 -25.03
C GLU A 355 20.41 12.98 -23.97
N TYR A 356 20.01 12.55 -22.76
CA TYR A 356 20.96 12.18 -21.69
C TYR A 356 21.47 10.75 -21.83
N GLU A 357 20.62 9.81 -22.28
CA GLU A 357 21.03 8.42 -22.52
C GLU A 357 22.06 8.35 -23.67
N TRP A 358 21.95 9.18 -24.70
CA TRP A 358 22.93 9.29 -25.80
C TRP A 358 24.26 9.97 -25.45
N ARG A 359 24.37 10.65 -24.31
CA ARG A 359 25.61 11.33 -23.87
C ARG A 359 26.40 10.52 -22.85
N SER A 360 25.89 9.36 -22.45
CA SER A 360 26.48 8.49 -21.43
C SER A 360 27.13 7.24 -22.03
N ASP A 361 27.04 7.07 -23.35
CA ASP A 361 27.84 6.18 -24.19
C ASP A 361 28.91 7.01 -24.93
#